data_AF-U2E4L1-F1
#
_entry.id   AF-U2E4L1-F1
#
_cell.length_a   1.000
_cell.length_b   1.000
_cell.length_c   1.000
_cell.angle_alpha   90.00
_cell.angle_beta   90.00
_cell.angle_gamma   90.00
#
_symmetry.space_group_name_H-M   'P 1'
#
loop_
_entity.id
_entity.type
_entity.pdbx_description
1 polymer ?
#
loop_
_entity_poly.entity_id
_entity_poly.type
_entity_poly.pdbx_seq_one_letter_code
_entity_poly.pdbx_strand_id
1 'polypeptide(L)'
;MEDLDPREALIVSSVSVQTNPVPPPLLYDLTALQKEANKRYGYTAEKTLSLAQSLYEKKCTTYPRTGSRYISEDIFEEIPSLLESLKDDPDYGDYVEKLTAGTLNRRSVDDTKVTDHHAILLTGEKSGSLTRDEEVLYRMITVRMLESFSEAAIEETLTATLTQREHRFGIKAKRRVKSGWKAIRGSVEESVEEGETVVDSFPEWQEGDRLDVFGFEMKEHQTKPKPLYTEATLLSAMEHAGREVADEEARKALAGCGIGTPATRAAIIETLILREYIRREKKTLIPTEKGLSVYKLVAGRKIADAEMTGAWEVALAAIEAGAMDERTFGKSIEVYTRQICEELLKTAAGNTDAHYNTYRCPLCGNDSVRVYPKIAKCVTDGCGFKVFRELCGTLLSKEHIHALMTDGCTPLLYRLTGKSGKTFNARLKLDKDGGTSFIFDSKLRKPQT
;
A
#
# COMPACT_ATOMS: atom_id res chain seq x y z
N MET A 1 24.41 33.09 5.45
CA MET A 1 24.42 33.44 4.01
C MET A 1 24.66 34.92 3.78
N GLU A 2 25.11 35.70 4.78
CA GLU A 2 25.40 37.13 4.62
C GLU A 2 26.66 37.41 3.78
N ASP A 3 27.49 36.39 3.51
CA ASP A 3 28.77 36.51 2.79
C ASP A 3 28.76 36.05 1.32
N LEU A 4 27.60 35.71 0.75
CA LEU A 4 27.49 35.45 -0.69
C LEU A 4 27.33 36.78 -1.43
N ASP A 5 28.29 37.15 -2.27
CA ASP A 5 28.19 38.33 -3.12
C ASP A 5 27.71 37.91 -4.52
N PRO A 6 26.52 38.32 -4.97
CA PRO A 6 26.03 38.02 -6.32
C PRO A 6 26.90 38.66 -7.43
N ARG A 7 27.81 39.58 -7.09
CA ARG A 7 28.78 40.16 -8.03
C ARG A 7 30.06 39.33 -8.16
N GLU A 8 30.26 38.32 -7.32
CA GLU A 8 31.38 37.39 -7.42
C GLU A 8 30.96 36.11 -8.16
N ALA A 9 31.82 35.63 -9.05
CA ALA A 9 31.59 34.37 -9.76
C ALA A 9 31.72 33.16 -8.82
N LEU A 10 30.95 32.13 -9.08
CA LEU A 10 31.18 30.79 -8.56
C LEU A 10 32.32 30.13 -9.34
N ILE A 11 33.24 29.47 -8.64
CA ILE A 11 34.34 28.71 -9.26
C ILE A 11 33.98 27.23 -9.27
N VAL A 12 34.09 26.59 -10.43
CA VAL A 12 33.98 25.14 -10.55
C VAL A 12 35.20 24.51 -9.87
N SER A 13 34.99 23.95 -8.68
CA SER A 13 36.06 23.30 -7.90
C SER A 13 36.25 21.83 -8.28
N SER A 14 35.19 21.18 -8.76
CA SER A 14 35.23 19.86 -9.37
C SER A 14 34.04 19.69 -10.30
N VAL A 15 34.25 18.94 -11.37
CA VAL A 15 33.19 18.52 -12.29
C VAL A 15 33.53 17.14 -12.82
N SER A 16 32.54 16.25 -12.82
CA SER A 16 32.71 14.89 -13.32
C SER A 16 31.44 14.41 -13.99
N VAL A 17 31.60 13.61 -15.03
CA VAL A 17 30.51 12.92 -15.70
C VAL A 17 30.75 11.43 -15.56
N GLN A 18 29.76 10.72 -15.03
CA GLN A 18 29.79 9.27 -14.90
C GLN A 18 28.71 8.66 -15.78
N THR A 19 29.10 7.72 -16.64
CA THR A 19 28.18 6.91 -17.44
C THR A 19 27.71 5.72 -16.62
N ASN A 20 26.41 5.64 -16.39
CA ASN A 20 25.76 4.67 -15.53
C ASN A 20 24.77 3.83 -16.35
N PRO A 21 24.99 2.51 -16.48
CA PRO A 21 23.97 1.63 -17.02
C PRO A 21 22.82 1.51 -16.01
N VAL A 22 21.60 1.75 -16.47
CA VAL A 22 20.37 1.51 -15.72
C VAL A 22 19.80 0.17 -16.16
N PRO A 23 20.03 -0.91 -15.39
CA PRO A 23 19.65 -2.26 -15.79
C PRO A 23 18.12 -2.39 -15.89
N PRO A 24 17.61 -3.24 -16.80
CA PRO A 24 16.17 -3.43 -16.96
C PRO A 24 15.54 -3.98 -15.68
N PRO A 25 14.29 -3.63 -15.38
CA PRO A 25 13.58 -4.16 -14.23
C PRO A 25 13.51 -5.69 -14.29
N LEU A 26 13.52 -6.35 -13.14
CA LEU A 26 13.25 -7.79 -13.09
C LEU A 26 11.79 -8.06 -13.47
N LEU A 27 11.49 -9.29 -13.90
CA LEU A 27 10.14 -9.76 -14.17
C LEU A 27 9.20 -9.58 -12.95
N TYR A 28 7.89 -9.69 -13.19
CA TYR A 28 6.91 -9.58 -12.11
C TYR A 28 6.86 -10.83 -11.24
N ASP A 29 6.95 -10.63 -9.94
CA ASP A 29 6.23 -11.47 -8.98
C ASP A 29 4.83 -10.87 -8.74
N LEU A 30 4.00 -11.52 -7.91
CA LEU A 30 2.67 -11.01 -7.58
C LEU A 30 2.73 -9.63 -6.92
N THR A 31 3.69 -9.43 -6.00
CA THR A 31 3.77 -8.21 -5.19
C THR A 31 4.16 -7.02 -6.06
N ALA A 32 5.14 -7.16 -6.96
CA ALA A 32 5.51 -6.11 -7.89
C ALA A 32 4.37 -5.77 -8.85
N LEU A 33 3.63 -6.77 -9.35
CA LEU A 33 2.47 -6.55 -10.22
C LEU A 33 1.36 -5.78 -9.48
N GLN A 34 1.05 -6.16 -8.24
CA GLN A 34 0.07 -5.46 -7.39
C GLN A 34 0.48 -4.02 -7.10
N LYS A 35 1.75 -3.78 -6.72
CA LYS A 35 2.29 -2.45 -6.43
C LYS A 35 2.17 -1.54 -7.65
N GLU A 36 2.50 -2.04 -8.84
CA GLU A 36 2.44 -1.25 -10.06
C GLU A 36 1.02 -1.00 -10.55
N ALA A 37 0.15 -2.02 -10.50
CA ALA A 37 -1.26 -1.87 -10.85
C ALA A 37 -1.97 -0.86 -9.93
N ASN A 38 -1.62 -0.85 -8.64
CA ASN A 38 -2.12 0.14 -7.69
C ASN A 38 -1.64 1.57 -8.01
N LYS A 39 -0.34 1.75 -8.32
CA LYS A 39 0.22 3.06 -8.68
C LYS A 39 -0.43 3.60 -9.96
N ARG A 40 -0.45 2.81 -11.04
CA ARG A 40 -0.94 3.19 -12.37
C ARG A 40 -2.46 3.33 -12.44
N TYR A 41 -3.19 2.33 -11.95
CA TYR A 41 -4.63 2.19 -12.19
C TYR A 41 -5.49 2.27 -10.91
N GLY A 42 -4.86 2.38 -9.73
CA GLY A 42 -5.58 2.38 -8.46
C GLY A 42 -6.21 1.04 -8.10
N TYR A 43 -5.81 -0.05 -8.75
CA TYR A 43 -6.31 -1.39 -8.44
C TYR A 43 -5.87 -1.79 -7.02
N THR A 44 -6.79 -2.41 -6.29
CA THR A 44 -6.49 -3.04 -4.99
C THR A 44 -5.65 -4.29 -5.22
N ALA A 45 -4.88 -4.70 -4.21
CA ALA A 45 -4.11 -5.94 -4.23
C ALA A 45 -4.98 -7.16 -4.58
N GLU A 46 -6.19 -7.22 -4.02
CA GLU A 46 -7.15 -8.31 -4.28
C GLU A 46 -7.63 -8.31 -5.73
N LYS A 47 -8.13 -7.18 -6.24
CA LYS A 47 -8.50 -7.03 -7.66
C LYS A 47 -7.38 -7.49 -8.61
N THR A 48 -6.14 -7.05 -8.38
CA THR A 48 -5.00 -7.47 -9.22
C THR A 48 -4.76 -8.97 -9.13
N LEU A 49 -4.84 -9.57 -7.94
CA LEU A 49 -4.72 -11.02 -7.77
C LEU A 49 -5.85 -11.76 -8.51
N SER A 50 -7.11 -11.32 -8.39
CA SER A 50 -8.24 -11.94 -9.09
C SER A 50 -8.08 -11.88 -10.61
N LEU A 51 -7.62 -10.74 -11.15
CA LEU A 51 -7.36 -10.58 -12.58
C LEU A 51 -6.20 -11.46 -13.06
N ALA A 52 -5.10 -11.52 -12.31
CA ALA A 52 -3.96 -12.37 -12.63
C ALA A 52 -4.33 -13.86 -12.59
N GLN A 53 -5.13 -14.26 -11.59
CA GLN A 53 -5.69 -15.60 -11.48
C GLN A 53 -6.57 -15.93 -12.69
N SER A 54 -7.43 -15.01 -13.12
CA SER A 54 -8.28 -15.24 -14.30
C SER A 54 -7.47 -15.36 -15.59
N LEU A 55 -6.43 -14.54 -15.77
CA LEU A 55 -5.50 -14.67 -16.91
C LEU A 55 -4.79 -16.03 -16.94
N TYR A 56 -4.35 -16.52 -15.79
CA TYR A 56 -3.75 -17.84 -15.65
C TYR A 56 -4.74 -18.97 -15.98
N GLU A 57 -5.98 -18.89 -15.48
CA GLU A 57 -7.04 -19.88 -15.78
C GLU A 57 -7.45 -19.87 -17.26
N LYS A 58 -7.37 -18.70 -17.91
CA LYS A 58 -7.50 -18.54 -19.37
C LYS A 58 -6.24 -18.94 -20.14
N LYS A 59 -5.21 -19.42 -19.44
CA LYS A 59 -3.89 -19.83 -19.96
C LYS A 59 -3.09 -18.72 -20.62
N CYS A 60 -3.39 -17.45 -20.41
CA CYS A 60 -2.69 -16.32 -21.04
C CYS A 60 -1.36 -15.98 -20.33
N THR A 61 -1.25 -16.30 -19.05
CA THR A 61 -0.07 -16.04 -18.23
C THR A 61 0.30 -17.27 -17.42
N THR A 62 1.52 -17.34 -16.92
CA THR A 62 1.96 -18.37 -15.98
C THR A 62 1.40 -18.12 -14.58
N TYR A 63 1.67 -19.05 -13.66
CA TYR A 63 1.07 -19.05 -12.32
C TYR A 63 1.34 -17.74 -11.55
N PRO A 64 0.30 -17.01 -11.12
CA PRO A 64 0.47 -15.62 -10.68
C PRO A 64 0.80 -15.48 -9.20
N ARG A 65 0.69 -16.55 -8.38
CA ARG A 65 0.97 -16.49 -6.93
C ARG A 65 2.42 -16.87 -6.63
N THR A 66 3.32 -16.28 -7.37
CA THR A 66 4.77 -16.46 -7.24
C THR A 66 5.39 -15.29 -6.47
N GLY A 67 6.43 -15.59 -5.68
CA GLY A 67 7.33 -14.60 -5.08
C GLY A 67 8.61 -14.39 -5.88
N SER A 68 8.86 -15.22 -6.90
CA SER A 68 10.05 -15.10 -7.73
C SER A 68 9.91 -14.00 -8.77
N ARG A 69 11.00 -13.26 -8.98
CA ARG A 69 11.19 -12.33 -10.10
C ARG A 69 12.17 -12.87 -11.15
N TYR A 70 12.50 -14.16 -11.01
CA TYR A 70 13.47 -14.88 -11.82
C TYR A 70 12.83 -16.07 -12.54
N ILE A 71 13.46 -16.47 -13.64
CA ILE A 71 13.17 -17.68 -14.41
C ILE A 71 14.45 -18.53 -14.47
N SER A 72 14.27 -19.82 -14.69
CA SER A 72 15.35 -20.80 -14.88
C SER A 72 15.90 -20.75 -16.31
N GLU A 73 17.03 -21.41 -16.51
CA GLU A 73 17.71 -21.45 -17.81
C GLU A 73 16.87 -22.14 -18.90
N ASP A 74 16.18 -23.23 -18.56
CA ASP A 74 15.28 -23.95 -19.47
C ASP A 74 14.10 -23.08 -19.94
N ILE A 75 13.49 -22.31 -19.05
CA ILE A 75 12.43 -21.35 -19.40
C ILE A 75 12.98 -20.23 -20.29
N PHE A 76 14.23 -19.81 -20.07
CA PHE A 76 14.83 -18.78 -20.91
C PHE A 76 14.96 -19.20 -22.38
N GLU A 77 15.17 -20.49 -22.66
CA GLU A 77 15.23 -21.02 -24.03
C GLU A 77 13.91 -20.81 -24.81
N GLU A 78 12.78 -20.71 -24.11
CA GLU A 78 11.46 -20.48 -24.71
C GLU A 78 11.15 -18.99 -24.97
N ILE A 79 11.85 -18.07 -24.29
CA ILE A 79 11.58 -16.62 -24.34
C ILE A 79 11.63 -16.04 -25.76
N PRO A 80 12.61 -16.37 -26.63
CA PRO A 80 12.61 -15.85 -28.00
C PRO A 80 11.33 -16.18 -28.76
N SER A 81 10.82 -17.41 -28.64
CA SER A 81 9.58 -17.83 -29.31
C SER A 81 8.37 -17.12 -28.73
N LEU A 82 8.34 -16.93 -27.41
CA LEU A 82 7.27 -16.22 -26.73
C LEU A 82 7.22 -14.74 -27.13
N LEU A 83 8.37 -14.07 -27.25
CA LEU A 83 8.44 -12.70 -27.75
C LEU A 83 7.98 -12.60 -29.20
N GLU A 84 8.38 -13.55 -30.05
CA GLU A 84 7.98 -13.62 -31.46
C GLU A 84 6.45 -13.71 -31.63
N SER A 85 5.72 -14.29 -30.67
CA SER A 85 4.24 -14.32 -30.67
C SER A 85 3.57 -12.93 -30.63
N LEU A 86 4.34 -11.91 -30.25
CA LEU A 86 3.94 -10.50 -30.14
C LEU A 86 4.36 -9.65 -31.34
N LYS A 87 5.02 -10.22 -32.36
CA LYS A 87 5.54 -9.45 -33.49
C LYS A 87 4.48 -8.70 -34.30
N ASP A 88 3.28 -9.28 -34.40
CA ASP A 88 2.16 -8.69 -35.11
C ASP A 88 1.32 -7.77 -34.21
N ASP A 89 1.76 -7.53 -32.97
CA ASP A 89 1.09 -6.62 -32.07
C ASP A 89 1.31 -5.16 -32.51
N PRO A 90 0.25 -4.37 -32.71
CA PRO A 90 0.37 -3.00 -33.23
C PRO A 90 1.12 -2.06 -32.29
N ASP A 91 1.20 -2.37 -31.00
CA ASP A 91 1.90 -1.54 -30.03
C ASP A 91 3.34 -2.01 -29.78
N TYR A 92 3.65 -3.29 -30.04
CA TYR A 92 4.90 -3.93 -29.61
C TYR A 92 5.74 -4.58 -30.71
N GLY A 93 5.22 -4.77 -31.92
CA GLY A 93 5.90 -5.49 -33.00
C GLY A 93 7.30 -4.98 -33.29
N ASP A 94 7.46 -3.66 -33.48
CA ASP A 94 8.75 -3.02 -33.74
C ASP A 94 9.77 -3.22 -32.60
N TYR A 95 9.30 -3.33 -31.35
CA TYR A 95 10.18 -3.60 -30.21
C TYR A 95 10.62 -5.06 -30.20
N VAL A 96 9.69 -5.98 -30.49
CA VAL A 96 9.98 -7.41 -30.59
C VAL A 96 11.03 -7.66 -31.66
N GLU A 97 10.86 -7.11 -32.87
CA GLU A 97 11.82 -7.29 -33.96
C GLU A 97 13.23 -6.83 -33.58
N LYS A 98 13.35 -5.68 -32.92
CA LYS A 98 14.65 -5.18 -32.42
C LYS A 98 15.23 -6.06 -31.32
N LEU A 99 14.39 -6.60 -30.44
CA LEU A 99 14.82 -7.45 -29.33
C LEU A 99 15.29 -8.81 -29.81
N THR A 100 14.54 -9.46 -30.70
CA THR A 100 14.85 -10.80 -31.21
C THR A 100 16.02 -10.79 -32.19
N ALA A 101 16.31 -9.66 -32.84
CA ALA A 101 17.54 -9.46 -33.62
C ALA A 101 18.79 -9.26 -32.75
N GLY A 102 18.63 -8.93 -31.47
CA GLY A 102 19.71 -8.65 -30.53
C GLY A 102 20.01 -9.80 -29.57
N THR A 103 20.85 -9.52 -28.56
CA THR A 103 21.04 -10.44 -27.41
C THR A 103 20.08 -10.06 -26.30
N LEU A 104 19.22 -10.99 -25.91
CA LEU A 104 18.28 -10.79 -24.81
C LEU A 104 19.01 -10.65 -23.47
N ASN A 105 18.55 -9.72 -22.65
CA ASN A 105 19.08 -9.51 -21.31
C ASN A 105 18.73 -10.67 -20.38
N ARG A 106 19.70 -11.11 -19.58
CA ARG A 106 19.58 -12.28 -18.70
C ARG A 106 19.47 -11.95 -17.22
N ARG A 107 19.24 -10.68 -16.85
CA ARG A 107 19.16 -10.24 -15.43
C ARG A 107 18.13 -11.01 -14.61
N SER A 108 17.04 -11.42 -15.25
CA SER A 108 15.96 -12.21 -14.63
C SER A 108 16.16 -13.72 -14.77
N VAL A 109 17.32 -14.20 -15.24
CA VAL A 109 17.62 -15.63 -15.44
C VAL A 109 18.62 -16.07 -14.38
N ASP A 110 18.16 -16.87 -13.41
CA ASP A 110 18.97 -17.33 -12.29
C ASP A 110 18.25 -18.49 -11.58
N ASP A 111 18.63 -19.74 -11.86
CA ASP A 111 18.04 -20.95 -11.26
C ASP A 111 18.06 -20.92 -9.73
N THR A 112 19.08 -20.29 -9.13
CA THR A 112 19.25 -20.23 -7.68
C THR A 112 18.28 -19.28 -6.98
N LYS A 113 17.62 -18.42 -7.75
CA LYS A 113 16.64 -17.44 -7.26
C LYS A 113 15.20 -17.77 -7.66
N VAL A 114 14.99 -18.88 -8.35
CA VAL A 114 13.66 -19.43 -8.59
C VAL A 114 13.19 -20.11 -7.31
N THR A 115 12.00 -19.72 -6.84
CA THR A 115 11.32 -20.35 -5.69
C THR A 115 10.48 -21.54 -6.16
N ASP A 116 9.42 -21.94 -5.43
CA ASP A 116 8.45 -22.96 -5.87
C ASP A 116 7.88 -22.68 -7.28
N HIS A 117 7.79 -21.39 -7.63
CA HIS A 117 7.37 -20.91 -8.94
C HIS A 117 8.34 -19.85 -9.45
N HIS A 118 8.46 -19.76 -10.77
CA HIS A 118 9.20 -18.72 -11.48
C HIS A 118 8.35 -17.43 -11.62
N ALA A 119 8.92 -16.38 -12.20
CA ALA A 119 8.23 -15.11 -12.41
C ALA A 119 7.02 -15.20 -13.36
N ILE A 120 6.10 -14.25 -13.26
CA ILE A 120 4.90 -14.18 -14.10
C ILE A 120 5.30 -13.81 -15.54
N LEU A 121 5.03 -14.71 -16.47
CA LEU A 121 5.26 -14.57 -17.91
C LEU A 121 3.94 -14.69 -18.68
N LEU A 122 3.96 -14.26 -19.93
CA LEU A 122 2.97 -14.69 -20.92
C LEU A 122 3.21 -16.16 -21.30
N THR A 123 2.20 -16.81 -21.86
CA THR A 123 2.33 -18.19 -22.40
C THR A 123 2.35 -18.24 -23.93
N GLY A 124 1.99 -17.14 -24.60
CA GLY A 124 1.79 -17.07 -26.05
C GLY A 124 0.37 -17.43 -26.48
N GLU A 125 -0.44 -18.00 -25.60
CA GLU A 125 -1.84 -18.34 -25.86
C GLU A 125 -2.72 -17.08 -25.86
N LYS A 126 -3.42 -16.84 -26.97
CA LYS A 126 -4.35 -15.73 -27.13
C LYS A 126 -5.77 -16.18 -26.76
N SER A 127 -6.32 -15.67 -25.66
CA SER A 127 -7.74 -15.84 -25.35
C SER A 127 -8.56 -14.75 -26.06
N GLY A 128 -9.57 -15.15 -26.82
CA GLY A 128 -10.40 -14.22 -27.62
C GLY A 128 -11.37 -13.34 -26.82
N SER A 129 -11.41 -13.44 -25.48
CA SER A 129 -12.34 -12.65 -24.65
C SER A 129 -11.73 -12.27 -23.29
N LEU A 130 -10.77 -11.36 -23.33
CA LEU A 130 -10.32 -10.65 -22.12
C LEU A 130 -11.27 -9.48 -21.83
N THR A 131 -11.60 -9.29 -20.57
CA THR A 131 -12.22 -8.04 -20.10
C THR A 131 -11.21 -6.91 -20.19
N ARG A 132 -11.69 -5.67 -20.22
CA ARG A 132 -10.81 -4.48 -20.25
C ARG A 132 -9.75 -4.48 -19.14
N ASP A 133 -10.10 -4.91 -17.94
CA ASP A 133 -9.18 -4.90 -16.81
C ASP A 133 -8.15 -6.05 -16.91
N GLU A 134 -8.54 -7.20 -17.47
CA GLU A 134 -7.62 -8.29 -17.81
C GLU A 134 -6.67 -7.89 -18.93
N GLU A 135 -7.15 -7.19 -19.96
CA GLU A 135 -6.29 -6.64 -21.02
C GLU A 135 -5.25 -5.69 -20.45
N VAL A 136 -5.65 -4.80 -19.53
CA VAL A 136 -4.70 -3.90 -18.84
C VAL A 136 -3.61 -4.71 -18.13
N LEU A 137 -3.98 -5.75 -17.39
CA LEU A 137 -3.00 -6.52 -16.61
C LEU A 137 -2.12 -7.40 -17.52
N TYR A 138 -2.68 -8.00 -18.56
CA TYR A 138 -1.95 -8.71 -19.60
C TYR A 138 -0.91 -7.78 -20.24
N ARG A 139 -1.32 -6.57 -20.64
CA ARG A 139 -0.42 -5.55 -21.20
C ARG A 139 0.69 -5.13 -20.25
N MET A 140 0.41 -5.00 -18.95
CA MET A 140 1.46 -4.74 -17.96
C MET A 140 2.52 -5.85 -17.96
N ILE A 141 2.10 -7.12 -17.98
CA ILE A 141 3.00 -8.28 -18.01
C ILE A 141 3.79 -8.30 -19.33
N THR A 142 3.14 -8.02 -20.46
CA THR A 142 3.79 -7.86 -21.78
C THR A 142 4.90 -6.81 -21.73
N VAL A 143 4.59 -5.60 -21.29
CA VAL A 143 5.56 -4.50 -21.19
C VAL A 143 6.72 -4.89 -20.29
N ARG A 144 6.45 -5.51 -19.14
CA ARG A 144 7.51 -5.93 -18.22
C ARG A 144 8.43 -6.97 -18.83
N MET A 145 7.89 -7.94 -19.57
CA MET A 145 8.71 -8.92 -20.28
C MET A 145 9.62 -8.22 -21.30
N LEU A 146 9.06 -7.36 -22.15
CA LEU A 146 9.82 -6.61 -23.15
C LEU A 146 10.93 -5.77 -22.48
N GLU A 147 10.63 -5.09 -21.37
CA GLU A 147 11.63 -4.36 -20.58
C GLU A 147 12.71 -5.28 -20.04
N SER A 148 12.34 -6.40 -19.40
CA SER A 148 13.25 -7.31 -18.68
C SER A 148 14.28 -7.97 -19.60
N PHE A 149 13.90 -8.21 -20.84
CA PHE A 149 14.78 -8.81 -21.87
C PHE A 149 15.44 -7.76 -22.78
N SER A 150 15.14 -6.47 -22.60
CA SER A 150 15.79 -5.36 -23.29
C SER A 150 17.17 -5.03 -22.71
N GLU A 151 17.99 -4.38 -23.52
CA GLU A 151 19.26 -3.81 -23.07
C GLU A 151 19.06 -2.74 -21.98
N ALA A 152 20.09 -2.54 -21.15
CA ALA A 152 20.11 -1.46 -20.18
C ALA A 152 19.94 -0.10 -20.86
N ALA A 153 19.22 0.82 -20.21
CA ALA A 153 19.32 2.22 -20.55
C ALA A 153 20.71 2.73 -20.14
N ILE A 154 21.26 3.70 -20.86
CA ILE A 154 22.51 4.36 -20.50
C ILE A 154 22.18 5.79 -20.14
N GLU A 155 22.46 6.16 -18.90
CA GLU A 155 22.32 7.51 -18.41
C GLU A 155 23.70 8.03 -18.01
N GLU A 156 23.91 9.33 -18.14
CA GLU A 156 25.07 9.97 -17.56
C GLU A 156 24.64 10.86 -16.41
N THR A 157 25.49 10.98 -15.41
CA THR A 157 25.28 11.88 -14.27
C THR A 157 26.46 12.84 -14.19
N LEU A 158 26.18 14.13 -14.38
CA LEU A 158 27.10 15.21 -14.07
C LEU A 158 26.99 15.53 -12.58
N THR A 159 28.13 15.49 -11.88
CA THR A 159 28.26 15.99 -10.52
C THR A 159 29.32 17.07 -10.49
N ALA A 160 28.94 18.28 -10.07
CA ALA A 160 29.85 19.41 -9.94
C ALA A 160 29.77 20.03 -8.55
N THR A 161 30.91 20.51 -8.06
CA THR A 161 30.96 21.34 -6.85
C THR A 161 31.41 22.74 -7.23
N LEU A 162 30.57 23.73 -6.94
CA LEU A 162 30.88 25.13 -7.11
C LEU A 162 31.29 25.75 -5.77
N THR A 163 32.23 26.68 -5.80
CA THR A 163 32.73 27.37 -4.61
C THR A 163 32.67 28.87 -4.76
N GLN A 164 32.29 29.57 -3.68
CA GLN A 164 32.47 31.01 -3.53
C GLN A 164 32.88 31.24 -2.08
N ARG A 165 34.12 31.73 -1.88
CA ARG A 165 34.72 31.90 -0.54
C ARG A 165 34.66 30.57 0.23
N GLU A 166 34.06 30.57 1.43
CA GLU A 166 33.89 29.37 2.28
C GLU A 166 32.68 28.49 1.88
N HIS A 167 31.83 28.96 0.97
CA HIS A 167 30.59 28.27 0.61
C HIS A 167 30.80 27.27 -0.53
N ARG A 168 30.17 26.10 -0.40
CA ARG A 168 30.18 25.01 -1.39
C ARG A 168 28.75 24.70 -1.84
N PHE A 169 28.56 24.56 -3.14
CA PHE A 169 27.28 24.22 -3.76
C PHE A 169 27.44 22.96 -4.60
N GLY A 170 26.56 21.98 -4.41
CA GLY A 170 26.53 20.75 -5.20
C GLY A 170 25.51 20.85 -6.32
N ILE A 171 25.91 20.43 -7.52
CA ILE A 171 25.03 20.28 -8.69
C ILE A 171 25.03 18.82 -9.10
N LYS A 172 23.84 18.26 -9.31
CA LYS A 172 23.65 16.94 -9.89
C LYS A 172 22.66 17.03 -11.05
N ALA A 173 23.12 16.70 -12.27
CA ALA A 173 22.31 16.66 -13.46
C ALA A 173 22.41 15.29 -14.14
N LYS A 174 21.31 14.81 -14.72
CA LYS A 174 21.26 13.54 -15.46
C LYS A 174 20.85 13.80 -16.91
N ARG A 175 21.41 13.02 -17.83
CA ARG A 175 20.93 12.95 -19.22
C ARG A 175 20.85 11.50 -19.67
N ARG A 176 19.90 11.22 -20.56
CA ARG A 176 19.74 9.90 -21.17
C ARG A 176 20.55 9.83 -22.46
N VAL A 177 21.50 8.90 -22.52
CA VAL A 177 22.34 8.65 -23.70
C VAL A 177 21.73 7.56 -24.58
N LYS A 178 21.22 6.49 -23.96
CA LYS A 178 20.52 5.40 -24.64
C LYS A 178 19.28 5.02 -23.86
N SER A 179 18.13 4.95 -24.53
CA SER A 179 16.86 4.63 -23.84
C SER A 179 16.76 3.18 -23.39
N GLY A 180 17.37 2.22 -24.09
CA GLY A 180 17.29 0.79 -23.74
C GLY A 180 15.85 0.36 -23.46
N TRP A 181 15.65 -0.40 -22.38
CA TRP A 181 14.32 -0.82 -21.90
C TRP A 181 13.35 0.33 -21.61
N LYS A 182 13.83 1.55 -21.31
CA LYS A 182 12.97 2.72 -21.08
C LYS A 182 12.30 3.21 -22.38
N ALA A 183 12.69 2.70 -23.55
CA ALA A 183 12.05 2.99 -24.82
C ALA A 183 10.73 2.23 -25.02
N ILE A 184 10.49 1.12 -24.29
CA ILE A 184 9.30 0.30 -24.46
C ILE A 184 8.05 1.14 -24.20
N ARG A 185 7.10 1.11 -25.13
CA ARG A 185 5.84 1.83 -24.99
C ARG A 185 5.10 1.38 -23.72
N GLY A 186 4.71 2.32 -22.88
CA GLY A 186 4.06 2.02 -21.61
C GLY A 186 5.03 1.67 -20.48
N SER A 187 6.35 1.79 -20.69
CA SER A 187 7.32 1.83 -19.58
C SER A 187 7.00 2.98 -18.63
N VAL A 188 7.19 2.75 -17.33
CA VAL A 188 7.04 3.82 -16.31
C VAL A 188 8.35 4.56 -16.19
N GLU A 189 8.32 5.85 -16.50
CA GLU A 189 9.43 6.72 -16.15
C GLU A 189 9.54 6.87 -14.63
N GLU A 190 10.76 6.74 -14.13
CA GLU A 190 11.08 7.02 -12.74
C GLU A 190 10.86 8.50 -12.45
N SER A 191 10.25 8.80 -11.31
CA SER A 191 10.18 10.17 -10.82
C SER A 191 11.59 10.69 -10.57
N VAL A 192 11.89 11.90 -11.06
CA VAL A 192 13.13 12.61 -10.76
C VAL A 192 13.24 12.83 -9.25
N GLU A 193 14.36 12.41 -8.65
CA GLU A 193 14.60 12.61 -7.22
C GLU A 193 14.75 14.10 -6.89
N GLU A 194 14.38 14.49 -5.67
CA GLU A 194 14.52 15.86 -5.21
C GLU A 194 15.99 16.28 -5.20
N GLY A 195 16.33 17.34 -5.94
CA GLY A 195 17.71 17.81 -6.13
C GLY A 195 18.41 17.25 -7.38
N GLU A 196 17.77 16.38 -8.15
CA GLU A 196 18.24 15.97 -9.47
C GLU A 196 17.57 16.80 -10.57
N THR A 197 18.33 17.17 -11.59
CA THR A 197 17.79 17.83 -12.80
C THR A 197 18.04 16.95 -14.01
N VAL A 198 17.01 16.67 -14.80
CA VAL A 198 17.16 16.00 -16.09
C VAL A 198 17.36 17.05 -17.18
N VAL A 199 18.40 16.91 -17.98
CA VAL A 199 18.79 17.85 -19.05
C VAL A 199 19.08 17.09 -20.34
N ASP A 200 18.91 17.76 -21.48
CA ASP A 200 19.22 17.18 -22.80
C ASP A 200 20.74 17.14 -23.06
N SER A 201 21.46 18.13 -22.53
CA SER A 201 22.91 18.23 -22.63
C SER A 201 23.51 18.76 -21.34
N PHE A 202 24.76 18.38 -21.09
CA PHE A 202 25.54 18.94 -19.99
C PHE A 202 26.26 20.20 -20.43
N PRO A 203 26.48 21.16 -19.51
CA PRO A 203 27.43 22.23 -19.75
C PRO A 203 28.85 21.68 -19.88
N GLU A 204 29.66 22.31 -20.73
CA GLU A 204 31.06 21.95 -20.96
C GLU A 204 32.00 22.61 -19.94
N TRP A 205 31.70 22.46 -18.65
CA TRP A 205 32.50 23.05 -17.58
C TRP A 205 33.81 22.30 -17.36
N GLN A 206 34.83 23.04 -16.94
CA GLN A 206 36.12 22.56 -16.48
C GLN A 206 36.43 23.08 -15.07
N GLU A 207 37.32 22.38 -14.36
CA GLU A 207 37.81 22.88 -13.07
C GLU A 207 38.51 24.23 -13.26
N GLY A 208 38.15 25.20 -12.43
CA GLY A 208 38.62 26.58 -12.51
C GLY A 208 37.71 27.52 -13.31
N ASP A 209 36.70 27.00 -14.01
CA ASP A 209 35.74 27.86 -14.73
C ASP A 209 35.01 28.82 -13.78
N ARG A 210 34.78 30.04 -14.28
CA ARG A 210 34.09 31.12 -13.57
C ARG A 210 32.66 31.21 -14.07
N LEU A 211 31.69 31.03 -13.18
CA LEU A 211 30.27 31.07 -13.47
C LEU A 211 29.64 32.31 -12.83
N ASP A 212 29.06 33.19 -13.65
CA ASP A 212 28.37 34.38 -13.17
C ASP A 212 27.07 34.03 -12.44
N VAL A 213 26.81 34.71 -11.32
CA VAL A 213 25.60 34.51 -10.51
C VAL A 213 24.59 35.61 -10.84
N PHE A 214 23.52 35.25 -11.54
CA PHE A 214 22.48 36.22 -11.93
C PHE A 214 21.45 36.51 -10.83
N GLY A 215 21.41 35.68 -9.78
CA GLY A 215 20.52 35.88 -8.65
C GLY A 215 20.50 34.67 -7.71
N PHE A 216 19.94 34.89 -6.51
CA PHE A 216 19.67 33.84 -5.55
C PHE A 216 18.24 33.98 -5.04
N GLU A 217 17.62 32.85 -4.71
CA GLU A 217 16.30 32.79 -4.10
C GLU A 217 16.43 32.02 -2.78
N MET A 218 15.98 32.64 -1.69
CA MET A 218 15.84 31.93 -0.43
C MET A 218 14.55 31.11 -0.49
N LYS A 219 14.69 29.78 -0.53
CA LYS A 219 13.53 28.88 -0.48
C LYS A 219 13.31 28.43 0.95
N GLU A 220 12.14 28.78 1.49
CA GLU A 220 11.68 28.26 2.77
C GLU A 220 11.04 26.89 2.55
N HIS A 221 11.58 25.87 3.23
CA HIS A 221 11.03 24.52 3.21
C HIS A 221 10.51 24.15 4.61
N GLN A 222 9.44 23.36 4.63
CA GLN A 222 8.90 22.77 5.86
C GLN A 222 8.95 21.25 5.77
N THR A 223 9.38 20.60 6.84
CA THR A 223 9.34 19.14 6.93
C THR A 223 7.89 18.66 6.86
N LYS A 224 7.63 17.70 5.97
CA LYS A 224 6.31 17.08 5.84
C LYS A 224 6.24 15.81 6.70
N PRO A 225 5.08 15.52 7.33
CA PRO A 225 4.89 14.22 7.97
C PRO A 225 5.03 13.10 6.95
N LYS A 226 5.39 11.89 7.41
CA LYS A 226 5.42 10.71 6.54
C LYS A 226 4.04 10.52 5.87
N PRO A 227 4.00 10.22 4.57
CA PRO A 227 2.74 9.99 3.88
C PRO A 227 2.02 8.77 4.46
N LEU A 228 0.68 8.82 4.46
CA LEU A 228 -0.13 7.65 4.79
C LEU A 228 0.11 6.54 3.76
N TYR A 229 -0.05 5.30 4.19
CA TYR A 229 0.08 4.16 3.29
C TYR A 229 -1.01 4.17 2.21
N THR A 230 -0.62 4.00 0.95
CA THR A 230 -1.43 3.34 -0.08
C THR A 230 -1.27 1.83 0.01
N GLU A 231 -2.11 1.05 -0.69
CA GLU A 231 -1.90 -0.40 -0.78
C GLU A 231 -0.53 -0.77 -1.36
N ALA A 232 -0.04 -0.06 -2.38
CA ALA A 232 1.31 -0.31 -2.91
C ALA A 232 2.40 -0.10 -1.83
N THR A 233 2.31 0.97 -1.05
CA THR A 233 3.30 1.25 -0.01
C THR A 233 3.14 0.33 1.22
N LEU A 234 1.93 -0.13 1.53
CA LEU A 234 1.69 -1.12 2.59
C LEU A 234 2.22 -2.50 2.16
N LEU A 235 1.96 -2.94 0.93
CA LEU A 235 2.56 -4.17 0.38
C LEU A 235 4.08 -4.11 0.44
N SER A 236 4.67 -2.96 0.08
CA SER A 236 6.12 -2.76 0.20
C SER A 236 6.61 -2.82 1.65
N ALA A 237 5.83 -2.33 2.61
CA ALA A 237 6.17 -2.42 4.03
C ALA A 237 6.06 -3.87 4.53
N MET A 238 5.04 -4.61 4.12
CA MET A 238 4.88 -6.04 4.44
C MET A 238 6.03 -6.86 3.87
N GLU A 239 6.39 -6.65 2.60
CA GLU A 239 7.50 -7.30 1.91
C GLU A 239 8.87 -7.02 2.55
N HIS A 240 9.03 -5.87 3.20
CA HIS A 240 10.30 -5.43 3.78
C HIS A 240 10.27 -5.30 5.31
N ALA A 241 9.28 -5.89 5.96
CA ALA A 241 9.09 -5.78 7.42
C ALA A 241 10.30 -6.27 8.21
N GLY A 242 11.11 -7.17 7.65
CA GLY A 242 12.35 -7.64 8.26
C GLY A 242 13.49 -6.61 8.34
N ARG A 243 13.44 -5.49 7.61
CA ARG A 243 14.57 -4.54 7.54
C ARG A 243 14.96 -3.92 8.88
N GLU A 244 14.00 -3.78 9.80
CA GLU A 244 14.20 -3.18 11.12
C GLU A 244 14.41 -4.24 12.21
N VAL A 245 14.42 -5.53 11.86
CA VAL A 245 14.66 -6.63 12.80
C VAL A 245 16.14 -6.70 13.16
N ALA A 246 16.43 -6.67 14.46
CA ALA A 246 17.79 -6.65 14.99
C ALA A 246 18.48 -8.02 14.90
N ASP A 247 17.74 -9.09 15.14
CA ASP A 247 18.25 -10.46 15.02
C ASP A 247 18.54 -10.82 13.56
N GLU A 248 19.76 -11.26 13.28
CA GLU A 248 20.24 -11.48 11.92
C GLU A 248 19.60 -12.71 11.25
N GLU A 249 19.30 -13.76 12.02
CA GLU A 249 18.65 -14.97 11.49
C GLU A 249 17.18 -14.71 11.16
N ALA A 250 16.45 -14.07 12.08
CA ALA A 250 15.07 -13.64 11.85
C ALA A 250 14.97 -12.62 10.70
N ARG A 251 15.91 -11.69 10.61
CA ARG A 251 16.00 -10.73 9.49
C ARG A 251 16.20 -11.45 8.15
N LYS A 252 17.09 -12.45 8.09
CA LYS A 252 17.30 -13.26 6.88
C LYS A 252 16.06 -14.05 6.50
N ALA A 253 15.37 -14.67 7.46
CA ALA A 253 14.13 -15.39 7.21
C ALA A 253 13.05 -14.46 6.61
N LEU A 254 12.92 -13.25 7.14
CA LEU A 254 11.97 -12.25 6.63
C LEU A 254 12.43 -11.57 5.33
N ALA A 255 13.70 -11.64 4.95
CA ALA A 255 14.20 -10.96 3.76
C ALA A 255 13.60 -11.54 2.47
N GLY A 256 13.23 -12.83 2.46
CA GLY A 256 12.60 -13.50 1.33
C GLY A 256 11.07 -13.35 1.28
N CYS A 257 10.39 -13.46 2.42
CA CYS A 257 8.92 -13.55 2.47
C CYS A 257 8.23 -12.38 3.18
N GLY A 258 8.94 -11.51 3.91
CA GLY A 258 8.34 -10.43 4.70
C GLY A 258 7.26 -10.92 5.68
N ILE A 259 6.28 -10.08 5.99
CA ILE A 259 5.08 -10.49 6.72
C ILE A 259 4.02 -10.98 5.73
N GLY A 260 3.73 -12.28 5.81
CA GLY A 260 2.80 -12.97 4.93
C GLY A 260 3.35 -13.20 3.53
N THR A 261 2.93 -14.29 2.89
CA THR A 261 3.34 -14.65 1.53
C THR A 261 2.67 -13.76 0.47
N PRO A 262 3.24 -13.64 -0.74
CA PRO A 262 2.60 -12.89 -1.83
C PRO A 262 1.12 -13.25 -2.05
N ALA A 263 0.77 -14.54 -1.88
CA ALA A 263 -0.59 -15.05 -2.04
C ALA A 263 -1.59 -14.61 -0.95
N THR A 264 -1.11 -14.20 0.23
CA THR A 264 -1.97 -13.94 1.41
C THR A 264 -2.07 -12.47 1.79
N ARG A 265 -1.12 -11.62 1.38
CA ARG A 265 -1.09 -10.18 1.72
C ARG A 265 -2.37 -9.43 1.32
N ALA A 266 -2.91 -9.73 0.13
CA ALA A 266 -4.17 -9.13 -0.34
C ALA A 266 -5.34 -9.44 0.60
N ALA A 267 -5.51 -10.72 0.96
CA ALA A 267 -6.56 -11.18 1.86
C ALA A 267 -6.41 -10.59 3.29
N ILE A 268 -5.17 -10.38 3.75
CA ILE A 268 -4.91 -9.70 5.04
C ILE A 268 -5.41 -8.26 4.98
N ILE A 269 -5.10 -7.51 3.93
CA ILE A 269 -5.57 -6.13 3.75
C ILE A 269 -7.11 -6.09 3.72
N GLU A 270 -7.76 -6.97 2.94
CA GLU A 270 -9.22 -7.05 2.91
C GLU A 270 -9.81 -7.43 4.27
N THR A 271 -9.16 -8.30 5.04
CA THR A 271 -9.60 -8.67 6.39
C THR A 271 -9.56 -7.47 7.35
N LEU A 272 -8.52 -6.65 7.28
CA LEU A 272 -8.42 -5.43 8.09
C LEU A 272 -9.53 -4.42 7.74
N ILE A 273 -9.91 -4.34 6.46
CA ILE A 273 -11.01 -3.49 5.99
C ILE A 273 -12.36 -4.05 6.41
N LEU A 274 -12.61 -5.34 6.19
CA LEU A 274 -13.84 -6.04 6.57
C LEU A 274 -14.10 -5.96 8.08
N ARG A 275 -13.04 -6.03 8.89
CA ARG A 275 -13.12 -5.88 10.36
C ARG A 275 -13.22 -4.42 10.81
N GLU A 276 -13.27 -3.48 9.88
CA GLU A 276 -13.37 -2.04 10.12
C GLU A 276 -12.18 -1.51 10.94
N TYR A 277 -10.97 -2.07 10.79
CA TYR A 277 -9.74 -1.57 11.44
C TYR A 277 -9.08 -0.47 10.61
N ILE A 278 -9.12 -0.61 9.30
CA ILE A 278 -8.70 0.41 8.35
C ILE A 278 -9.81 0.64 7.33
N ARG A 279 -9.77 1.76 6.62
CA ARG A 279 -10.66 2.04 5.49
C ARG A 279 -9.88 2.64 4.33
N ARG A 280 -10.38 2.43 3.11
CA ARG A 280 -9.89 3.11 1.91
C ARG A 280 -10.47 4.52 1.89
N GLU A 281 -9.60 5.51 1.79
CA GLU A 281 -9.98 6.90 1.55
C GLU A 281 -9.17 7.40 0.34
N LYS A 282 -9.83 7.52 -0.81
CA LYS A 282 -9.18 7.66 -2.11
C LYS A 282 -8.14 6.54 -2.33
N LYS A 283 -6.87 6.88 -2.54
CA LYS A 283 -5.76 5.90 -2.71
C LYS A 283 -5.08 5.51 -1.38
N THR A 284 -5.44 6.14 -0.27
CA THR A 284 -4.79 5.93 1.03
C THR A 284 -5.61 5.01 1.93
N LEU A 285 -4.92 4.29 2.81
CA LEU A 285 -5.48 3.47 3.87
C LEU A 285 -5.39 4.26 5.18
N ILE A 286 -6.55 4.48 5.81
CA ILE A 286 -6.65 5.27 7.04
C ILE A 286 -7.14 4.38 8.17
N PRO A 287 -6.48 4.37 9.34
CA PRO A 287 -6.96 3.63 10.49
C PRO A 287 -8.27 4.23 11.01
N THR A 288 -9.20 3.36 11.41
CA THR A 288 -10.46 3.78 12.05
C THR A 288 -10.27 3.99 13.56
N GLU A 289 -11.25 4.58 14.26
CA GLU A 289 -11.25 4.61 15.74
C GLU A 289 -11.09 3.20 16.34
N LYS A 290 -11.74 2.21 15.72
CA LYS A 290 -11.67 0.80 16.13
C LYS A 290 -10.27 0.23 15.92
N GLY A 291 -9.65 0.47 14.76
CA GLY A 291 -8.29 0.03 14.47
C GLY A 291 -7.26 0.66 15.39
N LEU A 292 -7.37 1.97 15.66
CA LEU A 292 -6.49 2.66 16.62
C LEU A 292 -6.65 2.11 18.04
N SER A 293 -7.87 1.75 18.44
CA SER A 293 -8.12 1.14 19.76
C SER A 293 -7.44 -0.23 19.86
N VAL A 294 -7.56 -1.07 18.82
CA VAL A 294 -6.87 -2.37 18.77
C VAL A 294 -5.36 -2.19 18.77
N TYR A 295 -4.83 -1.26 17.96
CA TYR A 295 -3.41 -0.94 17.91
C TYR A 295 -2.86 -0.55 19.29
N LYS A 296 -3.54 0.37 20.00
CA LYS A 296 -3.13 0.78 21.36
C LYS A 296 -3.09 -0.38 22.34
N LEU A 297 -3.94 -1.39 22.16
CA LEU A 297 -3.85 -2.61 22.95
C LEU A 297 -2.60 -3.38 22.57
N VAL A 298 -2.33 -3.68 21.30
CA VAL A 298 -1.31 -4.69 20.93
C VAL A 298 0.08 -4.17 20.60
N ALA A 299 0.25 -2.87 20.29
CA ALA A 299 1.47 -2.33 19.68
C ALA A 299 2.75 -2.54 20.50
N GLY A 300 2.65 -2.55 21.83
CA GLY A 300 3.79 -2.78 22.73
C GLY A 300 4.00 -4.25 23.11
N ARG A 301 3.37 -5.19 22.41
CA ARG A 301 3.39 -6.63 22.74
C ARG A 301 4.00 -7.43 21.61
N LYS A 302 4.55 -8.60 21.94
CA LYS A 302 5.15 -9.54 20.98
C LYS A 302 4.21 -9.91 19.82
N ILE A 303 2.89 -9.90 20.01
CA ILE A 303 1.92 -10.26 18.95
C ILE A 303 1.92 -9.27 17.78
N ALA A 304 2.41 -8.04 17.99
CA ALA A 304 2.54 -7.02 16.96
C ALA A 304 3.99 -6.86 16.46
N ASP A 305 4.91 -7.72 16.91
CA ASP A 305 6.33 -7.65 16.60
C ASP A 305 6.68 -8.46 15.35
N ALA A 306 7.34 -7.82 14.38
CA ALA A 306 7.81 -8.47 13.16
C ALA A 306 8.91 -9.48 13.46
N GLU A 307 9.75 -9.25 14.47
CA GLU A 307 10.82 -10.16 14.87
C GLU A 307 10.26 -11.52 15.33
N MET A 308 9.16 -11.51 16.09
CA MET A 308 8.46 -12.76 16.47
C MET A 308 7.98 -13.54 15.25
N THR A 309 7.48 -12.83 14.22
CA THR A 309 7.08 -13.47 12.95
C THR A 309 8.28 -14.12 12.27
N GLY A 310 9.42 -13.41 12.20
CA GLY A 310 10.65 -13.95 11.62
C GLY A 310 11.16 -15.18 12.37
N ALA A 311 11.12 -15.17 13.70
CA ALA A 311 11.50 -16.32 14.51
C ALA A 311 10.59 -17.55 14.26
N TRP A 312 9.30 -17.34 13.99
CA TRP A 312 8.41 -18.44 13.58
C TRP A 312 8.77 -18.99 12.21
N GLU A 313 9.09 -18.14 11.24
CA GLU A 313 9.53 -18.61 9.91
C GLU A 313 10.83 -19.43 10.01
N VAL A 314 11.78 -19.02 10.85
CA VAL A 314 13.00 -19.82 11.13
C VAL A 314 12.64 -21.20 11.70
N ALA A 315 11.73 -21.24 12.67
CA ALA A 315 11.30 -22.50 13.28
C ALA A 315 10.57 -23.41 12.28
N LEU A 316 9.70 -22.85 11.44
CA LEU A 316 8.98 -23.58 10.40
C LEU A 316 9.93 -24.15 9.34
N ALA A 317 10.93 -23.37 8.89
CA ALA A 317 11.97 -23.85 7.99
C ALA A 317 12.83 -24.96 8.63
N ALA A 318 13.12 -24.88 9.92
CA ALA A 318 13.83 -25.93 10.64
C ALA A 318 13.00 -27.23 10.75
N ILE A 319 11.67 -27.13 10.86
CA ILE A 319 10.77 -28.30 10.81
C ILE A 319 10.80 -28.93 9.41
N GLU A 320 10.68 -28.12 8.35
CA GLU A 320 10.75 -28.58 6.96
C GLU A 320 12.07 -29.31 6.65
N ALA A 321 13.19 -28.78 7.16
CA ALA A 321 14.51 -29.40 7.04
C ALA A 321 14.73 -30.62 7.97
N GLY A 322 13.76 -30.97 8.81
CA GLY A 322 13.87 -32.05 9.80
C GLY A 322 14.81 -31.76 10.98
N ALA A 323 15.23 -30.50 11.16
CA ALA A 323 16.10 -30.05 12.24
C ALA A 323 15.36 -29.71 13.54
N MET A 324 14.03 -29.53 13.49
CA MET A 324 13.18 -29.26 14.65
C MET A 324 11.95 -30.18 14.66
N ASP A 325 11.57 -30.66 15.85
CA ASP A 325 10.34 -31.44 16.05
C ASP A 325 9.12 -30.51 16.11
N GLU A 326 8.10 -30.81 15.29
CA GLU A 326 6.84 -30.07 15.21
C GLU A 326 6.17 -29.89 16.58
N ARG A 327 6.21 -30.92 17.45
CA ARG A 327 5.55 -30.87 18.76
C ARG A 327 6.23 -29.88 19.69
N THR A 328 7.54 -29.70 19.53
CA THR A 328 8.30 -28.69 20.27
C THR A 328 7.84 -27.28 19.90
N PHE A 329 7.69 -27.01 18.61
CA PHE A 329 7.15 -25.74 18.15
C PHE A 329 5.69 -25.54 18.60
N GLY A 330 4.83 -26.55 18.46
CA GLY A 330 3.44 -26.50 18.91
C GLY A 330 3.29 -26.14 20.40
N LYS A 331 4.09 -26.76 21.27
CA LYS A 331 4.12 -26.42 22.71
C LYS A 331 4.52 -24.96 22.95
N SER A 332 5.48 -24.43 22.18
CA SER A 332 5.89 -23.03 22.30
C SER A 332 4.75 -22.07 21.96
N ILE A 333 3.95 -22.38 20.93
CA ILE A 333 2.76 -21.61 20.54
C ILE A 333 1.68 -21.67 21.63
N GLU A 334 1.44 -22.84 22.24
CA GLU A 334 0.49 -22.97 23.34
C GLU A 334 0.88 -22.11 24.56
N VAL A 335 2.16 -22.16 24.94
CA VAL A 335 2.70 -21.35 26.05
C VAL A 335 2.52 -19.86 25.75
N TYR A 336 2.92 -19.43 24.56
CA TYR A 336 2.78 -18.03 24.16
C TYR A 336 1.32 -17.59 24.11
N THR A 337 0.43 -18.43 23.58
CA THR A 337 -1.02 -18.15 23.52
C THR A 337 -1.60 -17.93 24.92
N ARG A 338 -1.20 -18.74 25.91
CA ARG A 338 -1.61 -18.55 27.31
C ARG A 338 -1.11 -17.21 27.85
N GLN A 339 0.18 -16.91 27.66
CA GLN A 339 0.80 -15.66 28.13
C GLN A 339 0.09 -14.43 27.56
N ILE A 340 -0.09 -14.35 26.23
CA ILE A 340 -0.71 -13.18 25.61
C ILE A 340 -2.18 -13.02 26.01
N CYS A 341 -2.92 -14.11 26.21
CA CYS A 341 -4.29 -14.06 26.74
C CYS A 341 -4.32 -13.45 28.15
N GLU A 342 -3.42 -13.86 29.04
CA GLU A 342 -3.32 -13.31 30.40
C GLU A 342 -2.95 -11.82 30.38
N GLU A 343 -2.00 -11.41 29.55
CA GLU A 343 -1.60 -10.00 29.38
C GLU A 343 -2.77 -9.14 28.88
N LEU A 344 -3.53 -9.63 27.89
CA LEU A 344 -4.68 -8.93 27.34
C LEU A 344 -5.83 -8.82 28.35
N LEU A 345 -6.10 -9.88 29.12
CA LEU A 345 -7.13 -9.86 30.17
C LEU A 345 -6.80 -8.88 31.30
N LYS A 346 -5.53 -8.85 31.75
CA LYS A 346 -5.05 -7.85 32.73
C LYS A 346 -5.22 -6.42 32.22
N THR A 347 -4.91 -6.21 30.94
CA THR A 347 -5.10 -4.91 30.28
C THR A 347 -6.58 -4.53 30.20
N ALA A 348 -7.46 -5.46 29.86
CA ALA A 348 -8.90 -5.22 29.82
C ALA A 348 -9.49 -4.91 31.20
N ALA A 349 -9.00 -5.56 32.25
CA ALA A 349 -9.41 -5.32 33.64
C ALA A 349 -8.97 -3.95 34.19
N GLY A 350 -7.86 -3.40 33.69
CA GLY A 350 -7.40 -2.04 34.05
C GLY A 350 -7.98 -0.91 33.19
N ASN A 351 -8.73 -1.23 32.13
CA ASN A 351 -9.22 -0.27 31.13
C ASN A 351 -10.75 -0.13 31.17
N THR A 352 -11.39 -0.49 32.28
CA THR A 352 -12.85 -0.46 32.45
C THR A 352 -13.44 0.94 32.60
N ASP A 353 -12.64 1.99 32.85
CA ASP A 353 -13.18 3.27 33.33
C ASP A 353 -12.82 4.56 32.55
N ALA A 354 -12.15 4.51 31.38
CA ALA A 354 -11.65 5.76 30.78
C ALA A 354 -12.03 6.08 29.32
N HIS A 355 -12.71 5.19 28.57
CA HIS A 355 -12.91 5.45 27.13
C HIS A 355 -14.30 5.22 26.54
N TYR A 356 -15.26 4.78 27.34
CA TYR A 356 -16.65 4.73 26.91
C TYR A 356 -17.49 5.46 27.93
N ASN A 357 -17.90 6.69 27.61
CA ASN A 357 -18.98 7.33 28.34
C ASN A 357 -20.17 6.37 28.31
N THR A 358 -20.54 5.84 29.48
CA THR A 358 -21.77 5.09 29.63
C THR A 358 -22.90 6.07 29.86
N TYR A 359 -24.05 5.79 29.26
CA TYR A 359 -25.27 6.55 29.50
C TYR A 359 -26.19 5.74 30.41
N ARG A 360 -27.01 6.46 31.17
CA ARG A 360 -28.05 5.86 31.99
C ARG A 360 -29.05 5.12 31.11
N CYS A 361 -29.21 3.83 31.36
CA CYS A 361 -30.11 2.97 30.61
C CYS A 361 -31.57 3.28 30.98
N PRO A 362 -32.44 3.54 29.99
CA PRO A 362 -33.85 3.82 30.24
C PRO A 362 -34.64 2.58 30.72
N LEU A 363 -34.13 1.36 30.48
CA LEU A 363 -34.80 0.12 30.90
C LEU A 363 -34.34 -0.37 32.28
N CYS A 364 -33.03 -0.38 32.57
CA CYS A 364 -32.50 -0.90 33.84
C CYS A 364 -32.02 0.19 34.81
N GLY A 365 -31.98 1.46 34.39
CA GLY A 365 -31.62 2.58 35.26
C GLY A 365 -30.13 2.73 35.59
N ASN A 366 -29.27 1.78 35.19
CA ASN A 366 -27.82 1.79 35.43
C ASN A 366 -27.08 2.61 34.35
N ASP A 367 -25.92 3.17 34.68
CA ASP A 367 -25.01 3.81 33.72
C ASP A 367 -24.26 2.75 32.90
N SER A 368 -24.99 2.11 31.98
CA SER A 368 -24.54 0.88 31.30
C SER A 368 -24.80 0.88 29.79
N VAL A 369 -25.34 1.95 29.21
CA VAL A 369 -25.50 2.04 27.75
C VAL A 369 -24.17 2.45 27.12
N ARG A 370 -23.62 1.58 26.27
CA ARG A 370 -22.40 1.85 25.49
C ARG A 370 -22.73 2.09 24.04
N VAL A 371 -22.01 3.02 23.41
CA VAL A 371 -22.17 3.38 22.00
C VAL A 371 -21.12 2.67 21.17
N TYR A 372 -21.57 1.74 20.33
CA TYR A 372 -20.77 1.02 19.35
C TYR A 372 -20.97 1.65 17.95
N PRO A 373 -20.17 1.31 16.92
CA PRO A 373 -20.32 1.90 15.58
C PRO A 373 -21.73 1.80 14.99
N LYS A 374 -22.41 0.66 15.16
CA LYS A 374 -23.73 0.40 14.55
C LYS A 374 -24.90 0.51 15.53
N ILE A 375 -24.64 0.44 16.84
CA ILE A 375 -25.69 0.31 17.85
C ILE A 375 -25.27 0.98 19.17
N ALA A 376 -26.21 1.57 19.89
CA ALA A 376 -26.08 1.87 21.30
C ALA A 376 -26.86 0.81 22.08
N LYS A 377 -26.23 0.11 23.04
CA LYS A 377 -26.91 -0.95 23.81
C LYS A 377 -26.49 -0.97 25.27
N CYS A 378 -27.39 -1.43 26.12
CA CYS A 378 -27.07 -1.73 27.52
C CYS A 378 -26.13 -2.94 27.62
N VAL A 379 -25.15 -2.88 28.51
CA VAL A 379 -24.23 -4.01 28.80
C VAL A 379 -24.51 -4.72 30.12
N THR A 380 -25.49 -4.25 30.90
CA THR A 380 -25.97 -4.98 32.08
C THR A 380 -26.60 -6.30 31.64
N ASP A 381 -26.20 -7.40 32.27
CA ASP A 381 -26.73 -8.72 31.99
C ASP A 381 -28.27 -8.78 32.17
N GLY A 382 -28.95 -9.47 31.26
CA GLY A 382 -30.41 -9.54 31.22
C GLY A 382 -31.16 -8.30 30.70
N CYS A 383 -30.50 -7.17 30.42
CA CYS A 383 -31.17 -5.97 29.89
C CYS A 383 -31.13 -5.89 28.36
N GLY A 384 -32.30 -5.89 27.71
CA GLY A 384 -32.44 -5.91 26.24
C GLY A 384 -32.35 -4.56 25.52
N PHE A 385 -32.01 -3.47 26.21
CA PHE A 385 -32.05 -2.13 25.63
C PHE A 385 -31.06 -1.96 24.46
N LYS A 386 -31.56 -1.50 23.30
CA LYS A 386 -30.74 -1.21 22.12
C LYS A 386 -31.37 -0.17 21.18
N VAL A 387 -30.54 0.66 20.57
CA VAL A 387 -30.90 1.63 19.54
C VAL A 387 -29.91 1.53 18.38
N PHE A 388 -30.39 1.31 17.16
CA PHE A 388 -29.53 1.34 15.97
C PHE A 388 -29.09 2.77 15.66
N ARG A 389 -27.81 2.94 15.33
CA ARG A 389 -27.26 4.25 14.98
C ARG A 389 -27.51 4.60 13.53
N GLU A 390 -27.69 3.62 12.66
CA GLU A 390 -28.02 3.86 11.26
C GLU A 390 -29.53 3.74 11.08
N LEU A 391 -30.16 4.84 10.67
CA LEU A 391 -31.60 4.90 10.40
C LEU A 391 -31.87 5.80 9.20
N CYS A 392 -32.71 5.32 8.27
CA CYS A 392 -33.12 6.08 7.09
C CYS A 392 -31.93 6.68 6.29
N GLY A 393 -30.83 5.93 6.17
CA GLY A 393 -29.62 6.36 5.45
C GLY A 393 -28.79 7.43 6.18
N THR A 394 -29.03 7.65 7.47
CA THR A 394 -28.28 8.60 8.31
C THR A 394 -27.67 7.88 9.52
N LEU A 395 -26.40 8.15 9.80
CA LEU A 395 -25.72 7.68 10.99
C LEU A 395 -25.86 8.69 12.14
N LEU A 396 -26.42 8.28 13.26
CA LEU A 396 -26.50 9.05 14.49
C LEU A 396 -25.11 9.26 15.09
N SER A 397 -24.76 10.53 15.32
CA SER A 397 -23.53 10.92 15.99
C SER A 397 -23.57 10.56 17.49
N LYS A 398 -22.45 10.73 18.18
CA LYS A 398 -22.38 10.51 19.63
C LYS A 398 -23.28 11.50 20.37
N GLU A 399 -23.40 12.73 19.87
CA GLU A 399 -24.26 13.80 20.39
C GLU A 399 -25.74 13.46 20.22
N HIS A 400 -26.15 12.88 19.08
CA HIS A 400 -27.52 12.41 18.90
C HIS A 400 -27.88 11.32 19.91
N ILE A 401 -26.97 10.37 20.16
CA ILE A 401 -27.19 9.33 21.18
C ILE A 401 -27.20 9.93 22.58
N HIS A 402 -26.31 10.87 22.88
CA HIS A 402 -26.32 11.60 24.15
C HIS A 402 -27.69 12.27 24.39
N ALA A 403 -28.17 13.08 23.46
CA ALA A 403 -29.48 13.75 23.56
C ALA A 403 -30.64 12.74 23.67
N LEU A 404 -30.59 11.63 22.94
CA LEU A 404 -31.62 10.60 23.03
C LEU A 404 -31.66 9.94 24.43
N MET A 405 -30.50 9.75 25.08
CA MET A 405 -30.42 9.14 26.42
C MET A 405 -30.70 10.13 27.55
N THR A 406 -30.40 11.42 27.35
CA THR A 406 -30.53 12.46 28.40
C THR A 406 -31.85 13.21 28.30
N ASP A 407 -32.23 13.64 27.09
CA ASP A 407 -33.43 14.44 26.83
C ASP A 407 -34.61 13.59 26.33
N GLY A 408 -34.37 12.29 26.06
CA GLY A 408 -35.36 11.39 25.47
C GLY A 408 -35.68 11.67 24.00
N CYS A 409 -34.97 12.62 23.37
CA CYS A 409 -35.23 13.07 22.01
C CYS A 409 -33.99 13.68 21.36
N THR A 410 -33.77 13.43 20.06
CA THR A 410 -32.66 14.04 19.32
C THR A 410 -32.96 15.49 18.91
N PRO A 411 -31.91 16.27 18.56
CA PRO A 411 -32.05 17.41 17.66
C PRO A 411 -32.74 17.01 16.34
N LEU A 412 -33.21 18.01 15.57
CA LEU A 412 -33.85 17.76 14.28
C LEU A 412 -32.84 17.10 13.32
N LEU A 413 -33.16 15.89 12.87
CA LEU A 413 -32.37 15.18 11.87
C LEU A 413 -32.85 15.60 10.48
N TYR A 414 -31.90 15.93 9.61
CA TYR A 414 -32.19 16.42 8.26
C TYR A 414 -31.98 15.33 7.21
N ARG A 415 -32.80 15.36 6.14
CA ARG A 415 -32.66 14.52 4.95
C ARG A 415 -32.71 13.00 5.21
N LEU A 416 -33.51 12.56 6.18
CA LEU A 416 -33.78 11.13 6.40
C LEU A 416 -34.51 10.54 5.19
N THR A 417 -34.06 9.40 4.69
CA THR A 417 -34.65 8.71 3.52
C THR A 417 -35.71 7.71 3.96
N GLY A 418 -36.98 7.96 3.58
CA GLY A 418 -38.09 7.04 3.83
C GLY A 418 -38.12 5.85 2.87
N LYS A 419 -38.97 4.85 3.16
CA LYS A 419 -39.11 3.63 2.34
C LYS A 419 -39.50 3.90 0.87
N SER A 420 -40.12 5.05 0.59
CA SER A 420 -40.49 5.49 -0.77
C SER A 420 -39.38 6.24 -1.50
N GLY A 421 -38.17 6.35 -0.92
CA GLY A 421 -37.04 7.12 -1.46
C GLY A 421 -37.15 8.64 -1.25
N LYS A 422 -38.27 9.15 -0.71
CA LYS A 422 -38.44 10.57 -0.39
C LYS A 422 -37.72 10.93 0.90
N THR A 423 -37.13 12.12 0.95
CA THR A 423 -36.47 12.64 2.14
C THR A 423 -37.43 13.40 3.05
N PHE A 424 -37.19 13.35 4.36
CA PHE A 424 -37.94 14.08 5.37
C PHE A 424 -37.02 14.53 6.52
N ASN A 425 -37.49 15.47 7.33
CA ASN A 425 -36.82 15.87 8.56
C ASN A 425 -37.69 15.44 9.74
N ALA A 426 -37.08 14.86 10.78
CA ALA A 426 -37.77 14.42 11.98
C ALA A 426 -36.80 14.40 13.16
N ARG A 427 -37.34 14.43 14.37
CA ARG A 427 -36.60 14.08 15.59
C ARG A 427 -36.85 12.62 15.91
N LEU A 428 -35.86 11.95 16.50
CA LEU A 428 -36.02 10.60 17.02
C LEU A 428 -36.32 10.70 18.51
N LYS A 429 -37.43 10.10 18.96
CA LYS A 429 -37.85 10.05 20.35
C LYS A 429 -37.66 8.65 20.90
N LEU A 430 -37.26 8.56 22.17
CA LEU A 430 -37.22 7.33 22.92
C LEU A 430 -38.60 7.00 23.51
N ASP A 431 -39.08 5.79 23.27
CA ASP A 431 -40.36 5.29 23.78
C ASP A 431 -40.18 4.57 25.13
N LYS A 432 -41.27 4.39 25.89
CA LYS A 432 -41.22 3.84 27.27
C LYS A 432 -40.76 2.37 27.32
N ASP A 433 -40.93 1.64 26.23
CA ASP A 433 -40.50 0.25 26.05
C ASP A 433 -39.04 0.14 25.59
N GLY A 434 -38.34 1.27 25.43
CA GLY A 434 -36.97 1.31 24.92
C GLY A 434 -36.89 1.31 23.39
N GLY A 435 -38.02 1.37 22.69
CA GLY A 435 -38.10 1.60 21.25
C GLY A 435 -37.83 3.06 20.86
N THR A 436 -37.88 3.33 19.55
CA THR A 436 -37.73 4.72 19.04
C THR A 436 -38.79 5.04 17.99
N SER A 437 -39.34 6.25 18.06
CA SER A 437 -40.37 6.77 17.14
C SER A 437 -39.98 8.13 16.56
N PHE A 438 -40.54 8.49 15.40
CA PHE A 438 -40.30 9.79 14.77
C PHE A 438 -41.29 10.85 15.26
N ILE A 439 -40.78 12.01 15.65
CA ILE A 439 -41.57 13.23 15.85
C ILE A 439 -41.35 14.14 14.64
N PHE A 440 -42.43 14.50 13.98
CA PHE A 440 -42.44 15.51 12.92
C PHE A 440 -42.93 16.83 13.50
N ASP A 441 -42.20 17.91 13.28
CA ASP A 441 -42.66 19.24 13.66
C ASP A 441 -43.96 19.54 12.88
N SER A 442 -45.03 19.87 13.61
CA SER A 442 -46.30 20.25 13.00
C SER A 442 -46.08 21.51 12.17
N LYS A 443 -46.45 21.46 10.88
CA LYS A 443 -46.39 22.64 10.00
C LYS A 443 -47.12 23.81 10.68
N LEU A 444 -46.43 24.93 10.86
CA LEU A 444 -47.08 26.24 10.94
C LEU A 444 -48.09 26.32 9.79
N ARG A 445 -49.38 26.32 10.12
CA ARG A 445 -50.43 26.61 9.14
C ARG A 445 -50.11 27.98 8.55
N LYS A 446 -49.88 28.03 7.23
CA LYS A 446 -49.91 29.32 6.51
C LYS A 446 -51.27 29.97 6.80
N PRO A 447 -51.33 31.27 7.15
CA PRO A 447 -52.60 31.97 7.22
C PRO A 447 -53.31 31.83 5.87
N GLN A 448 -54.59 31.45 5.89
CA GLN A 448 -55.44 31.56 4.71
C GLN A 448 -55.70 33.06 4.48
N THR A 449 -55.28 33.53 3.30
CA THR A 449 -55.61 34.81 2.61
C THR A 449 -55.78 36.06 3.45
#